data_AF-A0A6L5EMH4-F1
#
_entry.id   AF-A0A6L5EMH4-F1
#
_cell.length_a   1.000
_cell.length_b   1.000
_cell.length_c   1.000
_cell.angle_alpha   90.00
_cell.angle_beta   90.00
_cell.angle_gamma   90.00
#
_symmetry.space_group_name_H-M   'P 1'
#
loop_
_entity.id
_entity.type
_entity.pdbx_description
1 polymer ?
#
loop_
_entity_poly.entity_id
_entity_poly.type
_entity_poly.pdbx_seq_one_letter_code
_entity_poly.pdbx_strand_id
1 'polypeptide(L)'
;MHETAYDLGHYVLSAGKVLAPDRFPQPDEDGVTATAWGEVLGRVSLPPQVWLEAVKVWCLEMAGDRMVTPRDLREAAFVVRDRWEADPARREALAAHREQLREERDRQLAEGTFGQLRGYKSLAQRRADAGEVAPDVGEAAGARQRLTAMIGKIGQA
;
A
#
# COMPACT_ATOMS: atom_id res chain seq x y z
N MET A 1 5.19 15.54 -8.57
CA MET A 1 4.50 14.32 -8.11
C MET A 1 5.16 13.15 -8.81
N HIS A 2 5.50 12.08 -8.09
CA HIS A 2 5.77 10.80 -8.73
C HIS A 2 4.42 10.12 -8.83
N GLU A 3 3.84 10.11 -10.03
CA GLU A 3 2.47 9.65 -10.25
C GLU A 3 2.40 8.12 -10.24
N THR A 4 3.54 7.45 -10.46
CA THR A 4 3.65 5.99 -10.53
C THR A 4 4.77 5.44 -9.65
N ALA A 5 4.74 4.13 -9.39
CA ALA A 5 5.84 3.42 -8.75
C ALA A 5 7.14 3.61 -9.54
N TYR A 6 7.08 3.47 -10.87
CA TYR A 6 8.21 3.70 -11.75
C TYR A 6 8.86 5.07 -11.51
N ASP A 7 8.08 6.15 -11.43
CA ASP A 7 8.62 7.50 -11.26
C ASP A 7 9.41 7.65 -9.96
N LEU A 8 8.90 7.11 -8.86
CA LEU A 8 9.57 7.18 -7.56
C LEU A 8 10.88 6.37 -7.59
N GLY A 9 10.82 5.14 -8.09
CA GLY A 9 12.00 4.29 -8.18
C GLY A 9 13.07 4.85 -9.10
N HIS A 10 12.68 5.30 -10.29
CA HIS A 10 13.58 5.97 -11.22
C HIS A 10 14.20 7.21 -10.57
N TYR A 11 13.41 8.04 -9.90
CA TYR A 11 13.91 9.24 -9.23
C TYR A 11 14.98 8.95 -8.19
N VAL A 12 14.75 8.00 -7.28
CA VAL A 12 15.73 7.68 -6.22
C VAL A 12 16.97 6.99 -6.78
N LEU A 13 16.81 6.11 -7.78
CA LEU A 13 17.92 5.39 -8.39
C LEU A 13 18.81 6.32 -9.22
N SER A 14 18.22 7.20 -10.02
CA SER A 14 18.98 8.21 -10.77
C SER A 14 19.73 9.15 -9.83
N ALA A 15 19.09 9.64 -8.77
CA ALA A 15 19.75 10.51 -7.79
C ALA A 15 20.91 9.80 -7.08
N GLY A 16 20.69 8.56 -6.65
CA GLY A 16 21.71 7.76 -5.98
C GLY A 16 22.87 7.39 -6.90
N LYS A 17 22.60 7.11 -8.18
CA LYS A 17 23.65 6.81 -9.16
C LYS A 17 24.58 7.99 -9.41
N VAL A 18 24.06 9.21 -9.37
CA VAL A 18 24.87 10.43 -9.47
C VAL A 18 25.76 10.61 -8.23
N LEU A 19 25.23 10.34 -7.03
CA LEU A 19 25.93 10.60 -5.76
C LEU A 19 26.90 9.48 -5.35
N ALA A 20 26.54 8.23 -5.62
CA ALA A 20 27.31 7.04 -5.29
C ALA A 20 27.18 5.98 -6.40
N PRO A 21 27.89 6.18 -7.54
CA PRO A 21 27.73 5.35 -8.74
C PRO A 21 27.87 3.85 -8.49
N ASP A 22 28.80 3.43 -7.64
CA ASP A 22 29.07 2.01 -7.37
C ASP A 22 28.14 1.41 -6.29
N ARG A 23 27.27 2.22 -5.70
CA ARG A 23 26.39 1.82 -4.60
C ARG A 23 24.93 1.69 -4.99
N PHE A 24 24.51 2.35 -6.06
CA PHE A 24 23.14 2.29 -6.57
C PHE A 24 23.04 1.40 -7.80
N PRO A 25 21.99 0.54 -7.88
CA PRO A 25 21.71 -0.19 -9.11
C PRO A 25 21.33 0.79 -10.22
N GLN A 26 21.70 0.42 -11.44
CA GLN A 26 21.32 1.18 -12.64
C GLN A 26 19.83 0.95 -12.91
N PRO A 27 19.03 2.00 -13.20
CA PRO A 27 17.71 1.81 -13.78
C PRO A 27 17.87 1.13 -15.15
N ASP A 28 17.22 -0.02 -15.33
CA ASP A 28 17.16 -0.73 -16.60
C ASP A 28 16.26 0.01 -17.60
N GLU A 29 16.53 -0.18 -18.90
CA GLU A 29 15.76 0.44 -19.98
C GLU A 29 14.29 0.00 -19.98
N ASP A 30 14.03 -1.24 -19.58
CA ASP A 30 12.67 -1.82 -19.46
C ASP A 30 11.93 -1.33 -18.20
N GLY A 31 12.62 -0.61 -17.29
CA GLY A 31 12.03 0.01 -16.10
C GLY A 31 11.60 -0.96 -14.99
N VAL A 32 12.01 -2.23 -15.04
CA VAL A 32 11.64 -3.26 -14.06
C VAL A 32 12.25 -2.97 -12.70
N THR A 33 13.53 -2.60 -12.66
CA THR A 33 14.26 -2.24 -11.44
C THR A 33 13.66 -1.00 -10.81
N ALA A 34 13.39 0.03 -11.61
CA ALA A 34 12.74 1.25 -11.14
C ALA A 34 11.35 0.96 -10.58
N THR A 35 10.53 0.16 -11.28
CA THR A 35 9.19 -0.19 -10.82
C THR A 35 9.23 -0.97 -9.50
N ALA A 36 10.08 -2.00 -9.39
CA ALA A 36 10.22 -2.80 -8.18
C ALA A 36 10.67 -1.97 -6.97
N TRP A 37 11.61 -1.04 -7.17
CA TRP A 37 12.02 -0.10 -6.13
C TRP A 37 10.87 0.80 -5.70
N GLY A 38 10.18 1.39 -6.69
CA GLY A 38 9.00 2.22 -6.49
C GLY A 38 7.88 1.56 -5.70
N GLU A 39 7.57 0.30 -6.00
CA GLU A 39 6.54 -0.47 -5.31
C GLU A 39 6.88 -0.72 -3.85
N VAL A 40 8.15 -0.97 -3.53
CA VAL A 40 8.58 -1.19 -2.14
C VAL A 40 8.59 0.12 -1.36
N LEU A 41 9.16 1.18 -1.93
CA LEU A 41 9.29 2.48 -1.27
C LEU A 41 7.94 3.19 -1.15
N GLY A 42 7.10 3.10 -2.18
CA GLY A 42 5.76 3.72 -2.24
C GLY A 42 4.77 3.18 -1.21
N ARG A 43 5.06 2.04 -0.56
CA ARG A 43 4.31 1.56 0.61
C ARG A 43 4.43 2.48 1.81
N VAL A 44 5.46 3.32 1.84
CA VAL A 44 5.68 4.32 2.87
C VAL A 44 5.20 5.67 2.34
N SER A 45 4.10 6.16 2.91
CA SER A 45 3.47 7.42 2.52
C SER A 45 4.28 8.63 3.02
N LEU A 46 5.38 8.91 2.33
CA LEU A 46 6.23 10.07 2.54
C LEU A 46 6.24 10.95 1.29
N PRO A 47 6.36 12.28 1.45
CA PRO A 47 6.39 13.18 0.31
C PRO A 47 7.68 12.96 -0.52
N PRO A 48 7.64 13.19 -1.84
CA PRO A 48 8.78 12.97 -2.74
C PRO A 48 10.11 13.59 -2.29
N GLN A 49 10.05 14.77 -1.66
CA GLN A 49 11.22 15.51 -1.19
C GLN A 49 11.98 14.75 -0.10
N VAL A 50 11.28 13.98 0.74
CA VAL A 50 11.90 13.14 1.77
C VAL A 50 12.75 12.05 1.14
N TRP A 51 12.35 11.49 0.00
CA TRP A 51 13.10 10.44 -0.67
C TRP A 51 14.42 10.93 -1.28
N LEU A 52 14.44 12.13 -1.86
CA LEU A 52 15.70 12.71 -2.34
C LEU A 52 16.66 13.00 -1.18
N GLU A 53 16.15 13.55 -0.07
CA GLU A 53 16.97 13.74 1.13
C GLU A 53 17.42 12.41 1.73
N ALA A 54 16.59 11.36 1.67
CA ALA A 54 16.94 10.02 2.14
C ALA A 54 18.13 9.45 1.37
N VAL A 55 18.18 9.65 0.04
CA VAL A 55 19.35 9.28 -0.77
C VAL A 55 20.60 9.99 -0.27
N LYS A 56 20.51 11.30 -0.01
CA LYS A 56 21.65 12.09 0.50
C LYS A 56 22.11 11.60 1.88
N VAL A 57 21.16 11.39 2.81
CA VAL A 57 21.44 10.88 4.16
C VAL A 57 22.08 9.51 4.08
N TRP A 58 21.55 8.61 3.25
CA TRP A 58 22.15 7.29 3.09
C TRP A 58 23.59 7.39 2.58
N CYS A 59 23.83 8.14 1.50
CA CYS A 59 25.17 8.31 0.92
C CYS A 59 26.18 8.91 1.91
N LEU A 60 25.76 9.85 2.75
CA LEU A 60 26.66 10.58 3.66
C LEU A 60 26.85 9.89 5.01
N GLU A 61 25.83 9.23 5.53
CA GLU A 61 25.80 8.82 6.94
C GLU A 61 25.68 7.30 7.14
N MET A 62 25.18 6.57 6.14
CA MET A 62 24.83 5.16 6.30
C MET A 62 25.51 4.23 5.29
N ALA A 63 26.12 4.79 4.24
CA ALA A 63 26.75 4.02 3.18
C ALA A 63 27.88 3.16 3.76
N GLY A 64 27.78 1.86 3.55
CA GLY A 64 28.82 0.89 3.87
C GLY A 64 29.42 0.28 2.61
N ASP A 65 30.04 -0.89 2.78
CA ASP A 65 30.72 -1.59 1.68
C ASP A 65 29.80 -2.33 0.72
N ARG A 66 28.50 -2.38 1.01
CA ARG A 66 27.49 -3.06 0.18
C ARG A 66 26.69 -2.05 -0.64
N MET A 67 26.12 -2.51 -1.74
CA MET A 67 25.13 -1.73 -2.49
C MET A 67 23.91 -1.44 -1.62
N VAL A 68 23.25 -0.31 -1.92
CA VAL A 68 22.01 0.10 -1.26
C VAL A 68 20.88 -0.88 -1.61
N THR A 69 20.07 -1.19 -0.62
CA THR A 69 18.80 -1.92 -0.80
C THR A 69 17.62 -0.97 -0.57
N PRO A 70 16.41 -1.31 -1.07
CA PRO A 70 15.21 -0.52 -0.76
C PRO A 70 14.96 -0.39 0.75
N ARG A 71 15.38 -1.39 1.54
CA ARG A 71 15.29 -1.35 3.00
C ARG A 71 16.17 -0.26 3.59
N ASP A 72 17.42 -0.16 3.14
CA ASP A 72 18.36 0.83 3.67
C ASP A 72 17.87 2.25 3.36
N LEU A 73 17.31 2.46 2.17
CA LEU A 73 16.75 3.75 1.79
C LEU A 73 15.47 4.09 2.56
N ARG A 74 14.65 3.10 2.90
CA ARG A 74 13.51 3.28 3.81
C ARG A 74 13.97 3.71 5.21
N GLU A 75 15.03 3.10 5.73
CA GLU A 75 15.60 3.47 7.03
C GLU A 75 16.14 4.91 7.00
N ALA A 76 16.85 5.30 5.94
CA ALA A 76 17.28 6.68 5.73
C ALA A 76 16.11 7.66 5.63
N ALA A 77 15.01 7.26 4.97
CA ALA A 77 13.80 8.09 4.85
C ALA A 77 13.12 8.33 6.21
N PHE A 78 13.17 7.37 7.12
CA PHE A 78 12.69 7.57 8.49
C PHE A 78 13.58 8.53 9.28
N VAL A 79 14.90 8.45 9.13
CA VAL A 79 15.82 9.45 9.71
C VAL A 79 15.48 10.86 9.20
N VAL A 80 15.25 11.01 7.90
CA VAL A 80 14.85 12.30 7.31
C VAL A 80 13.50 12.76 7.84
N ARG A 81 12.49 11.87 7.87
CA ARG A 81 11.17 12.19 8.44
C ARG A 81 11.31 12.71 9.87
N ASP A 82 12.07 12.02 10.71
CA ASP A 82 12.21 12.38 12.12
C ASP A 82 12.91 13.75 12.28
N ARG A 83 13.91 14.03 11.43
CA ARG A 83 14.54 15.36 11.34
C ARG A 83 13.55 16.44 10.88
N TRP A 84 12.69 16.12 9.92
CA TRP A 84 11.65 17.04 9.44
C TRP A 84 10.58 17.29 10.49
N GLU A 85 10.21 16.30 11.31
CA GLU A 85 9.25 16.48 12.39
C GLU A 85 9.78 17.41 13.50
N ALA A 86 11.10 17.46 13.69
CA ALA A 86 11.76 18.38 14.62
C ALA A 86 11.84 19.83 14.08
N ASP A 87 11.79 20.03 12.76
CA ASP A 87 11.82 21.36 12.12
C ASP A 87 10.38 21.89 11.93
N PRO A 88 9.99 23.02 12.55
CA PRO A 88 8.64 23.57 12.44
C PRO A 88 8.15 23.77 11.00
N ALA A 89 9.00 24.25 10.10
CA ALA A 89 8.62 24.54 8.71
C ALA A 89 8.42 23.25 7.90
N ARG A 90 9.28 22.26 8.10
CA ARG A 90 9.18 20.96 7.42
C ARG A 90 8.07 20.09 7.99
N ARG A 91 7.79 20.22 9.29
CA ARG A 91 6.66 19.56 9.95
C ARG A 91 5.33 19.97 9.34
N GLU A 92 5.15 21.23 8.97
CA GLU A 92 3.96 21.69 8.25
C GLU A 92 3.81 21.02 6.88
N ALA A 93 4.91 20.83 6.15
CA ALA A 93 4.88 20.10 4.87
C ALA A 93 4.47 18.63 5.06
N LEU A 94 4.96 17.96 6.11
CA LEU A 94 4.52 16.59 6.44
C LEU A 94 3.03 16.55 6.84
N ALA A 95 2.57 17.53 7.62
CA ALA A 95 1.17 17.63 8.02
C ALA A 95 0.25 17.84 6.81
N ALA A 96 0.60 18.77 5.91
CA ALA A 96 -0.13 19.02 4.67
C ALA A 96 -0.18 17.77 3.78
N HIS A 97 0.93 17.03 3.66
CA HIS A 97 0.94 15.78 2.90
C HIS A 97 0.02 14.73 3.52
N ARG A 98 0.03 14.57 4.85
CA ARG A 98 -0.89 13.66 5.56
C ARG A 98 -2.35 14.05 5.36
N GLU A 99 -2.64 15.34 5.35
CA GLU A 99 -4.00 15.84 5.11
C GLU A 99 -4.46 15.54 3.69
N GLN A 100 -3.64 15.81 2.67
CA GLN A 100 -3.96 15.46 1.28
C GLN A 100 -4.29 13.98 1.11
N LEU A 101 -3.55 13.09 1.79
CA LEU A 101 -3.84 11.65 1.78
C LEU A 101 -5.16 11.30 2.49
N ARG A 102 -5.54 12.05 3.53
CA ARG A 102 -6.85 11.89 4.20
C ARG A 102 -7.98 12.35 3.30
N GLU A 103 -7.86 13.52 2.69
CA GLU A 103 -8.86 14.07 1.77
C GLU A 103 -9.06 13.14 0.56
N GLU A 104 -7.98 12.61 -0.01
CA GLU A 104 -8.04 11.66 -1.12
C GLU A 104 -8.72 10.35 -0.69
N ARG A 105 -8.38 9.84 0.49
CA ARG A 105 -9.04 8.66 1.08
C ARG A 105 -10.54 8.92 1.26
N ASP A 106 -10.92 10.07 1.79
CA ASP A 106 -12.30 10.41 2.10
C ASP A 106 -13.11 10.62 0.80
N ARG A 107 -12.49 11.18 -0.24
CA ARG A 107 -13.06 11.24 -1.59
C ARG A 107 -13.33 9.84 -2.16
N GLN A 108 -12.34 8.94 -2.10
CA GLN A 108 -12.49 7.55 -2.56
C GLN A 108 -13.56 6.78 -1.78
N LEU A 109 -13.72 7.08 -0.48
CA LEU A 109 -14.78 6.51 0.34
C LEU A 109 -16.15 7.01 -0.10
N ALA A 110 -16.29 8.32 -0.36
CA ALA A 110 -17.53 8.92 -0.86
C ALA A 110 -17.93 8.38 -2.24
N GLU A 111 -16.94 8.14 -3.11
CA GLU A 111 -17.13 7.57 -4.45
C GLU A 111 -17.35 6.05 -4.45
N GLY A 112 -17.16 5.38 -3.30
CA GLY A 112 -17.28 3.92 -3.19
C GLY A 112 -16.14 3.13 -3.87
N THR A 113 -15.11 3.81 -4.37
CA THR A 113 -13.96 3.23 -5.09
C THR A 113 -12.87 2.73 -4.14
N PHE A 114 -12.93 3.10 -2.86
CA PHE A 114 -11.88 2.85 -1.86
C PHE A 114 -11.46 1.38 -1.73
N GLY A 115 -12.41 0.44 -1.73
CA GLY A 115 -12.11 -1.00 -1.63
C GLY A 115 -11.51 -1.58 -2.90
N GLN A 116 -11.98 -1.13 -4.06
CA GLN A 116 -11.59 -1.67 -5.37
C GLN A 116 -10.15 -1.29 -5.74
N LEU A 117 -9.74 -0.04 -5.48
CA LEU A 117 -8.40 0.46 -5.80
C LEU A 117 -7.27 -0.19 -4.99
N ARG A 118 -7.55 -0.64 -3.77
CA ARG A 118 -6.57 -1.38 -2.94
C ARG A 118 -6.61 -2.89 -3.11
N GLY A 119 -7.35 -3.40 -4.11
CA GLY A 119 -7.48 -4.83 -4.37
C GLY A 119 -8.32 -5.57 -3.32
N TYR A 120 -9.07 -4.87 -2.47
CA TYR A 120 -10.06 -5.51 -1.61
C TYR A 120 -11.27 -5.89 -2.45
N LYS A 121 -11.36 -7.18 -2.79
CA LYS A 121 -12.57 -7.77 -3.36
C LYS A 121 -13.73 -7.55 -2.39
N SER A 122 -14.84 -7.00 -2.90
CA SER A 122 -16.08 -6.86 -2.13
C SER A 122 -16.57 -8.23 -1.64
N LEU A 123 -17.38 -8.27 -0.58
CA LEU A 123 -17.95 -9.55 -0.10
C LEU A 123 -18.72 -10.28 -1.20
N ALA A 124 -19.38 -9.54 -2.10
CA ALA A 124 -20.05 -10.10 -3.27
C ALA A 124 -19.06 -10.74 -4.26
N GLN A 125 -17.94 -10.08 -4.55
CA GLN A 125 -16.87 -10.64 -5.39
C GLN A 125 -16.20 -11.85 -4.74
N ARG A 126 -15.96 -11.82 -3.43
CA ARG A 126 -15.42 -12.98 -2.69
C ARG A 126 -16.37 -14.18 -2.72
N ARG A 127 -17.69 -13.96 -2.62
CA ARG A 127 -18.71 -15.01 -2.74
C ARG A 127 -18.79 -15.58 -4.16
N ALA A 128 -18.72 -14.72 -5.17
CA ALA A 128 -18.68 -15.14 -6.57
C ALA A 128 -17.42 -15.98 -6.87
N ASP A 129 -16.26 -15.54 -6.38
CA ASP A 129 -15.00 -16.27 -6.53
C ASP A 129 -14.96 -17.58 -5.72
N ALA A 130 -15.63 -17.62 -4.57
CA ALA A 130 -15.72 -18.82 -3.72
C ALA A 130 -16.67 -19.88 -4.29
N GLY A 131 -17.37 -19.62 -5.39
CA GLY A 131 -18.33 -20.55 -5.98
C GLY A 131 -19.45 -20.94 -5.01
N GLU A 132 -19.76 -20.08 -4.04
CA GLU A 132 -20.78 -20.36 -3.03
C GLU A 132 -22.16 -20.24 -3.69
N VAL A 133 -22.66 -21.36 -4.20
CA VAL A 133 -24.03 -21.49 -4.71
C VAL A 133 -24.95 -21.11 -3.56
N ALA A 134 -25.68 -20.01 -3.71
CA ALA A 134 -26.70 -19.61 -2.76
C ALA A 134 -27.58 -20.85 -2.49
N PRO A 135 -27.84 -21.22 -1.22
CA PRO A 135 -28.66 -22.39 -0.94
C PRO A 135 -29.99 -22.22 -1.67
N ASP A 136 -30.31 -23.20 -2.51
CA ASP A 136 -31.57 -23.22 -3.26
C ASP A 136 -32.70 -23.00 -2.26
N VAL A 137 -33.47 -21.93 -2.49
CA VAL A 137 -34.54 -21.47 -1.58
C VAL A 137 -35.57 -22.61 -1.38
N GLY A 138 -35.65 -23.55 -2.32
CA GLY A 138 -36.43 -24.78 -2.21
C GLY A 138 -35.97 -25.75 -1.10
N GLU A 139 -34.66 -25.92 -0.88
CA GLU A 139 -34.11 -26.84 0.11
C GLU A 139 -34.32 -26.33 1.56
N ALA A 140 -34.17 -25.02 1.76
CA ALA A 140 -34.41 -24.37 3.05
C ALA A 140 -35.90 -24.43 3.48
N ALA A 141 -36.82 -24.37 2.52
CA ALA A 141 -38.26 -24.53 2.78
C ALA A 141 -38.61 -25.98 3.16
N GLY A 142 -38.00 -26.97 2.48
CA GLY A 142 -38.17 -28.39 2.80
C GLY A 142 -37.61 -28.76 4.18
N ALA A 143 -36.45 -28.21 4.56
CA ALA A 143 -35.85 -28.43 5.88
C ALA A 143 -36.72 -27.87 7.02
N ARG A 144 -37.33 -26.69 6.82
CA ARG A 144 -38.25 -26.08 7.80
C ARG A 144 -39.53 -26.89 7.98
N GLN A 145 -40.12 -27.41 6.90
CA GLN A 145 -41.31 -28.27 6.99
C GLN A 145 -41.03 -29.58 7.74
N ARG A 146 -39.86 -30.19 7.54
CA ARG A 146 -39.46 -31.41 8.27
C ARG A 146 -39.27 -31.15 9.76
N LEU A 147 -38.67 -30.01 10.13
CA LEU A 147 -38.47 -29.65 11.54
C LEU A 147 -39.80 -29.39 12.26
N THR A 148 -40.74 -28.68 11.60
CA THR A 148 -42.07 -28.41 12.16
C THR A 148 -42.90 -29.70 12.31
N ALA A 149 -42.80 -30.64 11.36
CA ALA A 149 -43.46 -31.94 11.45
C ALA A 149 -42.87 -32.83 12.57
N MET A 150 -41.58 -32.68 12.88
CA MET A 150 -40.92 -33.45 13.93
C MET A 150 -41.28 -32.93 15.34
N ILE A 151 -41.39 -31.61 15.50
CA ILE A 151 -41.81 -30.97 16.75
C ILE A 151 -43.30 -31.26 17.05
N GLY A 152 -44.16 -31.31 16.03
CA GLY A 152 -45.59 -31.63 16.20
C GLY A 152 -45.87 -33.07 16.67
N LYS A 153 -44.97 -34.04 16.40
CA LYS A 153 -45.13 -35.44 16.83
C LYS A 153 -44.76 -35.69 18.29
N ILE A 154 -44.05 -34.77 18.94
CA ILE A 154 -43.60 -34.90 20.33
C ILE A 154 -44.68 -34.42 21.33
N GLY A 155 -45.72 -33.73 20.87
CA GLY A 155 -46.78 -33.16 21.71
C GLY A 155 -48.11 -33.94 21.79
N GLN A 156 -48.18 -35.19 21.32
CA GLN A 156 -49.40 -36.04 21.41
C GLN A 156 -49.14 -37.43 21.99
N ALA A 157 -48.27 -37.54 23.00
CA ALA A 157 -48.14 -38.74 23.82
C ALA A 157 -48.46 -38.40 25.28
#